data_AF-A0AAV2SPB9-F1
#
_entry.id   AF-A0AAV2SPB9-F1
#
_cell.length_a   1.000
_cell.length_b   1.000
_cell.length_c   1.000
_cell.angle_alpha   90.00
_cell.angle_beta   90.00
_cell.angle_gamma   90.00
#
_symmetry.space_group_name_H-M   'P 1'
#
loop_
_entity.id
_entity.type
_entity.pdbx_description
1 polymer ?
#
loop_
_entity_poly.entity_id
_entity_poly.type
_entity_poly.pdbx_seq_one_letter_code
_entity_poly.pdbx_strand_id
1 'polypeptide(L)'
;MANAVTNNVEDLDETPKFASAKNNILPWEALAAPRYWLQLSNARHGCYWATNYAMNAPPISDLGRALTWFVLFLLLWGSLASVTGDAALPGGNLFTILVLFILAKLFGMAVELVKIPPLLGMLVVGIILSSIPEMGISEAIDTEWSGSLRSMALTVILLMAGLGLDPAALKRLSLMVFRLAFTPCLVEASVVATCTHFLLGFPWLWGFMLGFVLGAVTPAVVVPCLLSLSERGYGVDKGIPTLVIAASSVDDVLAISGFGVLLGLVFSKGDSMTWQFIQGPIEVAMGIAFGGIMGTLAWVLPNRSFEDKDRLRFFYLIGSGLVAVFGSEKMAFILAVTLGCPA
;
A
#
# COMPACT_ATOMS: atom_id res chain seq x y z
N MET A 1 15.36 -57.43 -19.00
CA MET A 1 16.43 -56.56 -19.52
C MET A 1 16.74 -55.56 -18.41
N ALA A 2 17.57 -55.94 -17.43
CA ALA A 2 19.03 -55.73 -17.41
C ALA A 2 19.36 -54.23 -17.62
N ASN A 3 19.56 -53.46 -16.54
CA ASN A 3 20.81 -53.22 -15.79
C ASN A 3 21.78 -52.22 -16.47
N ALA A 4 22.39 -51.39 -15.61
CA ALA A 4 23.38 -50.32 -15.84
C ALA A 4 22.73 -48.96 -16.17
N VAL A 5 22.87 -47.86 -15.39
CA VAL A 5 24.04 -47.39 -14.64
C VAL A 5 23.58 -46.59 -13.41
N THR A 6 23.78 -47.16 -12.23
CA THR A 6 24.10 -46.43 -11.01
C THR A 6 25.57 -46.72 -10.72
N ASN A 7 26.42 -45.71 -10.62
CA ASN A 7 27.47 -45.60 -9.60
C ASN A 7 28.41 -44.40 -9.84
N ASN A 8 28.66 -43.72 -8.72
CA ASN A 8 29.78 -42.82 -8.41
C ASN A 8 29.65 -41.42 -9.05
N VAL A 9 29.79 -40.33 -8.32
CA VAL A 9 30.87 -40.00 -7.38
C VAL A 9 30.38 -38.98 -6.35
N GLU A 10 30.44 -39.35 -5.07
CA GLU A 10 30.71 -38.43 -3.95
C GLU A 10 32.24 -38.26 -3.84
N ASP A 11 32.64 -37.05 -3.43
CA ASP A 11 33.97 -36.59 -2.98
C ASP A 11 35.12 -36.44 -4.00
N LEU A 12 35.52 -35.18 -4.24
CA LEU A 12 36.83 -34.62 -3.85
C LEU A 12 37.04 -33.20 -4.42
N ASP A 13 36.88 -32.23 -3.51
CA ASP A 13 37.72 -31.06 -3.18
C ASP A 13 38.65 -30.33 -4.19
N GLU A 14 38.74 -29.01 -3.92
CA GLU A 14 39.79 -28.02 -4.20
C GLU A 14 39.95 -27.28 -5.56
N THR A 15 40.04 -25.95 -5.40
CA THR A 15 40.20 -24.84 -6.36
C THR A 15 41.56 -24.79 -7.09
N PRO A 16 41.76 -23.90 -8.09
CA PRO A 16 42.34 -22.59 -7.76
C PRO A 16 41.80 -21.36 -8.52
N LYS A 17 41.98 -20.22 -7.86
CA LYS A 17 41.71 -18.83 -8.19
C LYS A 17 42.29 -18.38 -9.54
N PHE A 18 41.60 -17.46 -10.23
CA PHE A 18 42.22 -16.21 -10.70
C PHE A 18 41.21 -15.06 -10.70
N ALA A 19 41.57 -14.03 -9.95
CA ALA A 19 40.90 -12.75 -9.87
C ALA A 19 41.08 -11.96 -11.18
N SER A 20 40.04 -11.20 -11.56
CA SER A 20 40.20 -9.96 -12.31
C SER A 20 39.40 -8.87 -11.61
N ALA A 21 40.14 -7.85 -11.19
CA ALA A 21 39.72 -6.76 -10.32
C ALA A 21 39.06 -5.63 -11.12
N LYS A 22 37.85 -5.22 -10.73
CA LYS A 22 37.35 -3.82 -10.73
C LYS A 22 35.88 -3.77 -10.33
N ASN A 23 35.61 -3.63 -9.04
CA ASN A 23 34.94 -2.46 -8.49
C ASN A 23 34.70 -2.67 -6.99
N ASN A 24 35.50 -1.93 -6.22
CA ASN A 24 35.32 -1.70 -4.80
C ASN A 24 33.98 -1.00 -4.57
N ILE A 25 32.99 -1.76 -4.11
CA ILE A 25 31.94 -1.24 -3.24
C ILE A 25 31.88 -2.24 -2.09
N LEU A 26 32.53 -1.88 -0.97
CA LEU A 26 32.35 -2.59 0.28
C LEU A 26 30.85 -2.58 0.61
N PRO A 27 30.23 -3.72 0.94
CA PRO A 27 28.86 -3.69 1.44
C PRO A 27 28.82 -2.77 2.66
N TRP A 28 27.88 -1.82 2.68
CA TRP A 28 27.72 -0.83 3.75
C TRP A 28 27.53 -1.49 5.14
N GLU A 29 27.11 -2.76 5.16
CA GLU A 29 27.03 -3.63 6.33
C GLU A 29 28.41 -3.90 7.00
N ALA A 30 29.50 -3.87 6.23
CA ALA A 30 30.86 -4.09 6.76
C ALA A 30 31.45 -2.83 7.43
N LEU A 31 31.01 -1.63 7.05
CA LEU A 31 31.39 -0.36 7.70
C LEU A 31 30.58 -0.11 8.99
N ALA A 32 29.40 -0.72 9.12
CA ALA A 32 28.53 -0.60 10.29
C ALA A 32 28.83 -1.64 11.38
N ALA A 33 29.76 -2.57 11.16
CA ALA A 33 30.11 -3.60 12.13
C ALA A 33 31.15 -3.07 13.15
N PRO A 34 30.79 -2.91 14.45
CA PRO A 34 31.73 -2.45 15.48
C PRO A 34 32.89 -3.43 15.73
N ARG A 35 32.82 -4.66 15.18
CA ARG A 35 33.80 -5.73 15.36
C ARG A 35 35.13 -5.48 14.63
N TYR A 36 35.12 -4.72 13.52
CA TYR A 36 36.34 -4.38 12.77
C TYR A 36 37.14 -3.23 13.41
N TRP A 37 36.45 -2.26 14.02
CA TRP A 37 37.09 -1.15 14.75
C TRP A 37 37.83 -1.59 16.01
N LEU A 38 37.38 -2.68 16.64
CA LEU A 38 38.01 -3.28 17.82
C LEU A 38 39.35 -3.97 17.54
N GLN A 39 39.60 -4.42 16.30
CA GLN A 39 40.88 -5.05 15.93
C GLN A 39 41.95 -4.02 15.55
N LEU A 40 41.57 -2.85 15.03
CA LEU A 40 42.51 -1.79 14.63
C LEU A 40 42.95 -0.89 15.81
N SER A 41 42.11 -0.72 16.85
CA SER A 41 42.47 0.09 18.02
C SER A 41 43.45 -0.59 18.98
N ASN A 42 43.60 -1.92 18.90
CA ASN A 42 44.44 -2.70 19.81
C ASN A 42 45.95 -2.60 19.51
N ALA A 43 46.33 -1.84 18.47
CA ALA A 43 47.72 -1.75 18.00
C ALA A 43 48.46 -0.47 18.38
N ARG A 44 47.82 0.52 19.03
CA ARG A 44 48.51 1.76 19.45
C ARG A 44 47.72 2.48 20.54
N HIS A 45 48.33 2.61 21.72
CA HIS A 45 47.96 3.43 22.89
C HIS A 45 47.14 2.75 24.02
N GLY A 46 47.83 2.46 25.12
CA GLY A 46 47.47 2.81 26.50
C GLY A 46 46.10 2.40 27.05
N CYS A 47 46.13 1.51 28.04
CA CYS A 47 45.02 1.02 28.89
C CYS A 47 44.14 2.12 29.54
N TYR A 48 44.60 3.39 29.59
CA TYR A 48 43.84 4.52 30.12
C TYR A 48 42.73 5.07 29.19
N TRP A 49 42.79 4.83 27.88
CA TRP A 49 41.76 5.31 26.95
C TRP A 49 40.59 4.33 26.79
N ALA A 50 40.80 3.04 27.04
CA ALA A 50 39.76 2.01 26.87
C ALA A 50 38.60 2.14 27.87
N THR A 51 38.86 2.63 29.09
CA THR A 51 37.83 2.86 30.13
C THR A 51 36.97 4.09 29.84
N ASN A 52 37.52 5.17 29.26
CA ASN A 52 36.74 6.34 28.86
C ASN A 52 35.90 6.09 27.58
N TYR A 53 36.37 5.24 26.66
CA TYR A 53 35.58 4.87 25.48
C TYR A 53 34.44 3.90 25.81
N ALA A 54 34.54 3.10 26.87
CA ALA A 54 33.46 2.20 27.30
C ALA A 54 32.24 2.95 27.88
N MET A 55 32.46 4.10 28.53
CA MET A 55 31.37 4.97 29.00
C MET A 55 30.73 5.81 27.87
N ASN A 56 31.48 6.09 26.80
CA ASN A 56 31.01 6.87 25.64
C ASN A 56 30.62 6.01 24.43
N ALA A 57 30.61 4.69 24.56
CA ALA A 57 30.18 3.80 23.48
C ALA A 57 28.65 3.86 23.37
N PRO A 58 28.07 4.12 22.18
CA PRO A 58 26.63 4.04 22.00
C PRO A 58 26.17 2.64 22.40
N PRO A 59 25.00 2.50 23.03
CA PRO A 59 24.58 1.23 23.59
C PRO A 59 24.36 0.22 22.45
N ILE A 60 25.28 -0.75 22.33
CA ILE A 60 25.29 -1.80 21.29
C ILE A 60 24.22 -2.87 21.56
N SER A 61 23.64 -2.88 22.77
CA SER A 61 22.58 -3.83 23.16
C SER A 61 21.26 -3.53 22.44
N ASP A 62 20.43 -4.57 22.25
CA ASP A 62 19.07 -4.42 21.70
C ASP A 62 18.23 -3.44 22.54
N LEU A 63 18.50 -3.38 23.85
CA LEU A 63 17.95 -2.39 24.77
C LEU A 63 18.36 -0.95 24.40
N GLY A 64 19.62 -0.75 24.01
CA GLY A 64 20.13 0.54 23.51
C GLY A 64 19.45 1.02 22.24
N ARG A 65 19.22 0.11 21.30
CA ARG A 65 18.45 0.40 20.07
C ARG A 65 17.00 0.76 20.39
N ALA A 66 16.33 -0.03 21.24
CA ALA A 66 14.95 0.25 21.64
C ALA A 66 14.83 1.61 22.34
N LEU A 67 15.77 1.93 23.24
CA LEU A 67 15.80 3.20 23.94
C LEU A 67 16.06 4.37 22.98
N THR A 68 16.94 4.20 21.99
CA THR A 68 17.19 5.21 20.95
C THR A 68 15.94 5.51 20.13
N TRP A 69 15.21 4.46 19.69
CA TRP A 69 13.94 4.63 18.97
C TRP A 69 12.86 5.28 19.83
N PHE A 70 12.78 4.92 21.11
CA PHE A 70 11.84 5.51 22.05
C PHE A 70 12.12 7.00 22.30
N VAL A 71 13.39 7.38 22.48
CA VAL A 71 13.78 8.78 22.65
C VAL A 71 13.52 9.58 21.37
N LEU A 72 13.85 9.03 20.20
CA LEU A 72 13.53 9.68 18.90
C LEU A 72 12.02 9.88 18.73
N PHE A 73 11.22 8.88 19.08
CA PHE A 73 9.77 8.99 19.06
C PHE A 73 9.27 10.10 20.01
N LEU A 74 9.78 10.16 21.24
CA LEU A 74 9.41 11.22 22.19
C LEU A 74 9.83 12.61 21.72
N LEU A 75 11.01 12.76 21.12
CA LEU A 75 11.47 14.02 20.57
C LEU A 75 10.62 14.45 19.38
N LEU A 76 10.29 13.52 18.48
CA LEU A 76 9.44 13.79 17.33
C LEU A 76 8.02 14.14 17.78
N TRP A 77 7.43 13.37 18.71
CA TRP A 77 6.13 13.66 19.29
C TRP A 77 6.12 14.99 20.04
N GLY A 78 7.15 15.28 20.83
CA GLY A 78 7.30 16.56 21.53
C GLY A 78 7.40 17.75 20.57
N SER A 79 8.12 17.59 19.45
CA SER A 79 8.18 18.61 18.39
C SER A 79 6.81 18.80 17.71
N LEU A 80 6.09 17.70 17.43
CA LEU A 80 4.77 17.73 16.81
C LEU A 80 3.75 18.38 17.74
N ALA A 81 3.77 18.03 19.03
CA ALA A 81 2.92 18.59 20.07
C ALA A 81 3.20 20.07 20.30
N SER A 82 4.47 20.49 20.20
CA SER A 82 4.84 21.91 20.26
C SER A 82 4.29 22.73 19.09
N VAL A 83 4.05 22.12 17.92
CA VAL A 83 3.53 22.80 16.72
C VAL A 83 2.00 22.76 16.66
N THR A 84 1.39 21.66 17.10
CA THR A 84 -0.06 21.41 16.93
C THR A 84 -0.89 21.73 18.19
N GLY A 85 -0.24 22.07 19.31
CA GLY A 85 -0.90 22.58 20.51
C GLY A 85 -1.97 21.61 21.03
N ASP A 86 -3.22 22.07 21.05
CA ASP A 86 -4.36 21.34 21.61
C ASP A 86 -4.69 20.04 20.87
N ALA A 87 -4.32 19.91 19.59
CA ALA A 87 -4.58 18.70 18.80
C ALA A 87 -3.71 17.50 19.20
N ALA A 88 -2.58 17.72 19.87
CA ALA A 88 -1.67 16.67 20.35
C ALA A 88 -1.84 16.33 21.84
N LEU A 89 -2.65 17.10 22.57
CA LEU A 89 -3.02 16.81 23.96
C LEU A 89 -3.94 15.58 24.03
N PRO A 90 -4.02 14.90 25.19
CA PRO A 90 -4.99 13.82 25.39
C PRO A 90 -6.42 14.35 25.18
N GLY A 91 -7.11 13.82 24.17
CA GLY A 91 -8.40 14.30 23.68
C GLY A 91 -8.35 15.04 22.33
N GLY A 92 -7.15 15.36 21.83
CA GLY A 92 -6.96 15.92 20.50
C GLY A 92 -6.97 14.85 19.39
N ASN A 93 -7.25 15.27 18.16
CA ASN A 93 -7.38 14.38 17.01
C ASN A 93 -6.09 13.60 16.70
N LEU A 94 -4.93 14.27 16.74
CA LEU A 94 -3.63 13.66 16.45
C LEU A 94 -3.22 12.61 17.47
N PHE A 95 -3.45 12.90 18.76
CA PHE A 95 -3.25 11.92 19.84
C PHE A 95 -4.16 10.71 19.65
N THR A 96 -5.41 10.94 19.27
CA THR A 96 -6.41 9.89 19.06
C THR A 96 -6.03 8.97 17.89
N ILE A 97 -5.59 9.53 16.76
CA ILE A 97 -5.10 8.74 15.61
C ILE A 97 -3.86 7.93 15.99
N LEU A 98 -2.94 8.49 16.78
CA LEU A 98 -1.76 7.77 17.26
C LEU A 98 -2.15 6.59 18.17
N VAL A 99 -3.03 6.82 19.15
CA VAL A 99 -3.54 5.76 20.04
C VAL A 99 -4.25 4.68 19.24
N LEU A 100 -5.10 5.06 18.30
CA LEU A 100 -5.77 4.14 17.37
C LEU A 100 -4.75 3.28 16.62
N PHE A 101 -3.71 3.90 16.04
CA PHE A 101 -2.66 3.20 15.30
C PHE A 101 -1.89 2.20 16.17
N ILE A 102 -1.48 2.60 17.38
CA ILE A 102 -0.75 1.74 18.31
C ILE A 102 -1.63 0.55 18.75
N LEU A 103 -2.87 0.81 19.17
CA LEU A 103 -3.79 -0.25 19.58
C LEU A 103 -4.12 -1.20 18.43
N ALA A 104 -4.39 -0.68 17.24
CA ALA A 104 -4.65 -1.48 16.05
C ALA A 104 -3.43 -2.37 15.71
N LYS A 105 -2.21 -1.84 15.82
CA LYS A 105 -1.00 -2.63 15.53
C LYS A 105 -0.76 -3.71 16.58
N LEU A 106 -0.89 -3.38 17.87
CA LEU A 106 -0.74 -4.34 18.97
C LEU A 106 -1.73 -5.49 18.86
N PHE A 107 -3.02 -5.18 18.62
CA PHE A 107 -4.04 -6.19 18.50
C PHE A 107 -3.93 -6.97 17.19
N GLY A 108 -3.54 -6.32 16.09
CA GLY A 108 -3.21 -6.99 14.83
C GLY A 108 -2.11 -8.04 15.00
N MET A 109 -1.05 -7.73 15.74
CA MET A 109 0.01 -8.69 16.08
C MET A 109 -0.49 -9.80 17.02
N ALA A 110 -1.35 -9.47 17.99
CA ALA A 110 -1.96 -10.46 18.87
C ALA A 110 -2.83 -11.47 18.10
N VAL A 111 -3.59 -11.01 17.11
CA VAL A 111 -4.43 -11.85 16.24
C VAL A 111 -3.57 -12.68 15.28
N GLU A 112 -2.44 -12.13 14.83
CA GLU A 112 -1.46 -12.86 14.01
C GLU A 112 -0.89 -14.09 14.74
N LEU A 113 -0.72 -14.02 16.06
CA LEU A 113 -0.29 -15.17 16.88
C LEU A 113 -1.27 -16.36 16.81
N VAL A 114 -2.54 -16.08 16.54
CA VAL A 114 -3.62 -17.08 16.37
C VAL A 114 -3.75 -17.54 14.90
N LYS A 115 -2.83 -17.14 14.01
CA LYS A 115 -2.82 -17.45 12.56
C LYS A 115 -4.01 -16.86 11.78
N ILE A 116 -4.61 -15.79 12.29
CA ILE A 116 -5.68 -15.05 11.60
C ILE A 116 -5.06 -13.81 10.93
N PRO A 117 -5.57 -13.35 9.77
CA PRO A 117 -5.07 -12.14 9.13
C PRO A 117 -5.08 -10.92 10.08
N PRO A 118 -3.95 -10.20 10.22
CA PRO A 118 -3.83 -9.07 11.16
C PRO A 118 -4.89 -7.97 10.97
N LEU A 119 -5.40 -7.81 9.74
CA LEU A 119 -6.44 -6.85 9.38
C LEU A 119 -7.74 -7.06 10.16
N LEU A 120 -8.08 -8.32 10.45
CA LEU A 120 -9.29 -8.64 11.24
C LEU A 120 -9.13 -8.10 12.67
N GLY A 121 -7.93 -8.21 13.24
CA GLY A 121 -7.62 -7.61 14.54
C GLY A 121 -7.72 -6.08 14.52
N MET A 122 -7.17 -5.44 13.48
CA MET A 122 -7.27 -3.98 13.31
C MET A 122 -8.73 -3.51 13.19
N LEU A 123 -9.57 -4.26 12.48
CA LEU A 123 -11.01 -3.98 12.34
C LEU A 123 -11.73 -4.08 13.69
N VAL A 124 -11.48 -5.14 14.46
CA VAL A 124 -12.11 -5.36 15.77
C VAL A 124 -11.78 -4.22 16.73
N VAL A 125 -10.52 -3.74 16.74
CA VAL A 125 -10.14 -2.57 17.54
C VAL A 125 -10.94 -1.33 17.13
N GLY A 126 -11.12 -1.08 15.83
CA GLY A 126 -11.94 0.03 15.34
C GLY A 126 -13.40 -0.07 15.82
N ILE A 127 -14.00 -1.26 15.77
CA ILE A 127 -15.36 -1.50 16.26
C ILE A 127 -15.46 -1.27 17.77
N ILE A 128 -14.50 -1.79 18.55
CA ILE A 128 -14.47 -1.63 20.02
C ILE A 128 -14.32 -0.15 20.39
N LEU A 129 -13.38 0.56 19.76
CA LEU A 129 -13.15 1.99 20.03
C LEU A 129 -14.34 2.86 19.63
N SER A 130 -15.05 2.49 18.57
CA SER A 130 -16.29 3.16 18.16
C SER A 130 -17.46 2.88 19.11
N SER A 131 -17.50 1.68 19.72
CA SER A 131 -18.61 1.25 20.58
C SER A 131 -18.54 1.73 22.03
N ILE A 132 -17.40 2.27 22.49
CA ILE A 132 -17.21 2.73 23.87
C ILE A 132 -17.25 4.27 23.92
N PRO A 133 -18.42 4.89 24.17
CA PRO A 133 -18.59 6.34 24.17
C PRO A 133 -17.84 7.04 25.33
N GLU A 134 -17.53 6.34 26.42
CA GLU A 134 -16.87 6.90 27.61
C GLU A 134 -15.42 7.36 27.36
N MET A 135 -14.78 6.91 26.27
CA MET A 135 -13.40 7.31 25.95
C MET A 135 -13.32 8.57 25.07
N GLY A 136 -14.42 9.05 24.47
CA GLY A 136 -14.42 10.25 23.59
C GLY A 136 -13.56 10.15 22.32
N ILE A 137 -12.92 9.00 22.09
CA ILE A 137 -11.96 8.74 20.99
C ILE A 137 -12.66 8.81 19.62
N SER A 138 -13.92 8.36 19.52
CA SER A 138 -14.63 8.37 18.23
C SER A 138 -15.14 9.77 17.82
N GLU A 139 -15.42 10.65 18.78
CA GLU A 139 -15.85 12.03 18.50
C GLU A 139 -14.66 12.97 18.24
N ALA A 140 -13.46 12.60 18.71
CA ALA A 140 -12.24 13.38 18.53
C ALA A 140 -11.55 13.20 17.16
N ILE A 141 -11.96 12.21 16.35
CA ILE A 141 -11.38 12.00 15.01
C ILE A 141 -12.17 12.80 13.98
N ASP A 142 -11.58 13.89 13.48
CA ASP A 142 -12.17 14.61 12.36
C ASP A 142 -12.23 13.72 11.12
N THR A 143 -13.39 13.70 10.48
CA THR A 143 -13.64 12.93 9.25
C THR A 143 -12.72 13.35 8.10
N GLU A 144 -12.28 14.61 8.07
CA GLU A 144 -11.37 15.16 7.06
C GLU A 144 -9.96 14.54 7.17
N TRP A 145 -9.40 14.46 8.38
CA TRP A 145 -8.09 13.85 8.61
C TRP A 145 -8.12 12.34 8.33
N SER A 146 -9.15 11.64 8.82
CA SER A 146 -9.34 10.22 8.54
C SER A 146 -9.53 9.93 7.04
N GLY A 147 -10.32 10.75 6.34
CA GLY A 147 -10.51 10.66 4.90
C GLY A 147 -9.20 10.83 4.13
N SER A 148 -8.44 11.88 4.45
CA SER A 148 -7.15 12.17 3.82
C SER A 148 -6.14 11.04 4.04
N LEU A 149 -6.03 10.50 5.25
CA LEU A 149 -5.14 9.37 5.55
C LEU A 149 -5.51 8.11 4.76
N ARG A 150 -6.81 7.80 4.66
CA ARG A 150 -7.31 6.67 3.86
C ARG A 150 -6.98 6.83 2.38
N SER A 151 -7.22 8.01 1.82
CA SER A 151 -6.90 8.33 0.42
C SER A 151 -5.40 8.22 0.12
N MET A 152 -4.54 8.73 1.02
CA MET A 152 -3.08 8.59 0.89
C MET A 152 -2.64 7.13 0.95
N ALA A 153 -3.15 6.36 1.92
CA ALA A 153 -2.81 4.95 2.07
C ALA A 153 -3.21 4.12 0.83
N LEU A 154 -4.43 4.31 0.34
CA LEU A 154 -4.93 3.68 -0.88
C LEU A 154 -4.05 4.04 -2.09
N THR A 155 -3.67 5.32 -2.23
CA THR A 155 -2.78 5.77 -3.30
C THR A 155 -1.45 5.02 -3.28
N VAL A 156 -0.79 4.96 -2.12
CA VAL A 156 0.50 4.28 -1.96
C VAL A 156 0.38 2.79 -2.28
N ILE A 157 -0.65 2.12 -1.77
CA ILE A 157 -0.89 0.70 -2.00
C ILE A 157 -1.12 0.40 -3.48
N LEU A 158 -1.96 1.17 -4.17
CA LEU A 158 -2.21 0.99 -5.61
C LEU A 158 -0.95 1.27 -6.45
N LEU A 159 -0.15 2.26 -6.05
CA LEU A 159 1.14 2.52 -6.70
C LEU A 159 2.10 1.35 -6.54
N MET A 160 2.17 0.79 -5.33
CA MET A 160 2.98 -0.38 -5.04
C MET A 160 2.51 -1.61 -5.85
N ALA A 161 1.20 -1.77 -6.01
CA ALA A 161 0.61 -2.80 -6.87
C ALA A 161 1.07 -2.65 -8.33
N GLY A 162 0.98 -1.43 -8.88
CA GLY A 162 1.38 -1.14 -10.26
C GLY A 162 2.88 -1.35 -10.52
N LEU A 163 3.72 -1.01 -9.55
CA LEU A 163 5.18 -1.21 -9.62
C LEU A 163 5.60 -2.68 -9.56
N GLY A 164 4.77 -3.55 -8.96
CA GLY A 164 5.02 -4.98 -8.85
C GLY A 164 4.53 -5.81 -10.05
N LEU A 165 3.97 -5.19 -11.09
CA LEU A 165 3.44 -5.89 -12.26
C LEU A 165 4.54 -6.17 -13.30
N ASP A 166 4.53 -7.38 -13.87
CA ASP A 166 5.30 -7.69 -15.08
C ASP A 166 4.50 -7.29 -16.34
N PRO A 167 4.96 -6.27 -17.11
CA PRO A 167 4.26 -5.82 -18.31
C PRO A 167 4.20 -6.87 -19.41
N ALA A 168 5.19 -7.79 -19.49
CA ALA A 168 5.20 -8.84 -20.50
C ALA A 168 4.10 -9.88 -20.22
N ALA A 169 4.01 -10.37 -18.98
CA ALA A 169 2.93 -11.24 -18.54
C ALA A 169 1.55 -10.55 -18.67
N LEU A 170 1.44 -9.27 -18.29
CA LEU A 170 0.19 -8.53 -18.39
C LEU A 170 -0.31 -8.42 -19.83
N LYS A 171 0.57 -8.09 -20.79
CA LYS A 171 0.19 -8.01 -22.21
C LYS A 171 -0.26 -9.35 -22.77
N ARG A 172 0.40 -10.45 -22.34
CA ARG A 172 0.03 -11.81 -22.74
C ARG A 172 -1.32 -12.24 -22.17
N LEU A 173 -1.65 -11.80 -20.96
CA LEU A 173 -2.84 -12.24 -20.21
C LEU A 173 -3.98 -11.20 -20.19
N SER A 174 -3.88 -10.12 -20.96
CA SER A 174 -4.83 -8.98 -20.92
C SER A 174 -6.29 -9.38 -21.12
N LEU A 175 -6.58 -10.31 -22.04
CA LEU A 175 -7.93 -10.83 -22.25
C LEU A 175 -8.45 -11.60 -21.01
N MET A 176 -7.55 -12.33 -20.33
CA MET A 176 -7.89 -13.08 -19.12
C MET A 176 -8.14 -12.12 -17.95
N VAL A 177 -7.34 -11.06 -17.81
CA VAL A 177 -7.57 -9.97 -16.84
C VAL A 177 -8.96 -9.37 -17.03
N PHE A 178 -9.30 -9.00 -18.26
CA PHE A 178 -10.60 -8.40 -18.57
C PHE A 178 -11.77 -9.35 -18.23
N ARG A 179 -11.67 -10.63 -18.62
CA ARG A 179 -12.71 -11.62 -18.31
C ARG A 179 -12.85 -11.85 -16.81
N LEU A 180 -11.73 -11.92 -16.09
CA LEU A 180 -11.69 -12.15 -14.65
C LEU A 180 -12.18 -10.94 -13.84
N ALA A 181 -12.02 -9.71 -14.34
CA ALA A 181 -12.56 -8.52 -13.69
C ALA A 181 -14.07 -8.36 -13.98
N PHE A 182 -14.48 -8.36 -15.25
CA PHE A 182 -15.86 -8.04 -15.61
C PHE A 182 -16.87 -9.15 -15.28
N THR A 183 -16.53 -10.41 -15.56
CA THR A 183 -17.53 -11.49 -15.48
C THR A 183 -17.95 -11.78 -14.04
N PRO A 184 -17.04 -11.94 -13.06
CA PRO A 184 -17.41 -12.13 -11.67
C PRO A 184 -18.13 -10.91 -11.11
N CYS A 185 -17.60 -9.71 -11.31
CA CYS A 185 -18.20 -8.46 -10.82
C CYS A 185 -19.67 -8.31 -11.22
N LEU A 186 -19.98 -8.48 -12.51
CA LEU A 186 -21.34 -8.34 -13.02
C LEU A 186 -22.28 -9.45 -12.51
N VAL A 187 -21.77 -10.68 -12.39
CA VAL A 187 -22.56 -11.80 -11.86
C VAL A 187 -22.84 -11.60 -10.37
N GLU A 188 -21.84 -11.24 -9.59
CA GLU A 188 -21.96 -10.96 -8.16
C GLU A 188 -22.91 -9.79 -7.91
N ALA A 189 -22.75 -8.68 -8.64
CA ALA A 189 -23.65 -7.54 -8.53
C ALA A 189 -25.10 -7.91 -8.87
N SER A 190 -25.32 -8.72 -9.90
CA SER A 190 -26.66 -9.18 -10.31
C SER A 190 -27.29 -10.13 -9.29
N VAL A 191 -26.49 -11.04 -8.72
CA VAL A 191 -26.93 -11.97 -7.68
C VAL A 191 -27.29 -11.19 -6.41
N VAL A 192 -26.43 -10.28 -5.96
CA VAL A 192 -26.69 -9.43 -4.79
C VAL A 192 -27.92 -8.56 -5.01
N ALA A 193 -28.09 -7.95 -6.20
CA ALA A 193 -29.27 -7.16 -6.52
C ALA A 193 -30.56 -7.98 -6.42
N THR A 194 -30.53 -9.19 -6.98
CA THR A 194 -31.66 -10.13 -6.94
C THR A 194 -31.96 -10.55 -5.50
N CYS A 195 -30.96 -10.96 -4.73
CA CYS A 195 -31.11 -11.32 -3.32
C CYS A 195 -31.65 -10.15 -2.49
N THR A 196 -31.13 -8.94 -2.70
CA THR A 196 -31.54 -7.73 -1.97
C THR A 196 -32.97 -7.34 -2.29
N HIS A 197 -33.39 -7.46 -3.55
CA HIS A 197 -34.78 -7.20 -3.94
C HIS A 197 -35.75 -8.19 -3.28
N PHE A 198 -35.44 -9.50 -3.30
CA PHE A 198 -36.34 -10.52 -2.78
C PHE A 198 -36.30 -10.72 -1.26
N LEU A 199 -35.16 -10.54 -0.60
CA LEU A 199 -35.05 -10.67 0.87
C LEU A 199 -35.41 -9.39 1.61
N LEU A 200 -34.95 -8.22 1.12
CA LEU A 200 -35.07 -6.94 1.84
C LEU A 200 -36.15 -6.02 1.25
N GLY A 201 -36.72 -6.36 0.09
CA GLY A 201 -37.75 -5.54 -0.56
C GLY A 201 -37.22 -4.24 -1.17
N PHE A 202 -35.91 -4.11 -1.37
CA PHE A 202 -35.30 -2.89 -1.91
C PHE A 202 -35.58 -2.75 -3.42
N PRO A 203 -35.71 -1.53 -3.96
CA PRO A 203 -35.82 -1.33 -5.41
C PRO A 203 -34.56 -1.82 -6.14
N TRP A 204 -34.72 -2.26 -7.39
CA TRP A 204 -33.63 -2.81 -8.21
C TRP A 204 -32.38 -1.93 -8.26
N LEU A 205 -32.55 -0.62 -8.41
CA LEU A 205 -31.43 0.32 -8.51
C LEU A 205 -30.57 0.35 -7.23
N TRP A 206 -31.21 0.32 -6.06
CA TRP A 206 -30.54 0.21 -4.76
C TRP A 206 -29.88 -1.15 -4.57
N GLY A 207 -30.52 -2.23 -5.05
CA GLY A 207 -29.93 -3.57 -5.04
C GLY A 207 -28.66 -3.66 -5.88
N PHE A 208 -28.64 -3.08 -7.09
CA PHE A 208 -27.45 -3.04 -7.93
C PHE A 208 -26.33 -2.17 -7.36
N MET A 209 -26.66 -1.01 -6.76
CA MET A 209 -25.66 -0.20 -6.05
C MET A 209 -25.00 -0.99 -4.92
N LEU A 210 -25.79 -1.70 -4.11
CA LEU A 210 -25.26 -2.57 -3.07
C LEU A 210 -24.41 -3.71 -3.65
N GLY A 211 -24.84 -4.27 -4.79
CA GLY A 211 -24.10 -5.29 -5.53
C GLY A 211 -22.71 -4.84 -5.93
N PHE A 212 -22.56 -3.65 -6.52
CA PHE A 212 -21.25 -3.10 -6.88
C PHE A 212 -20.37 -2.78 -5.67
N VAL A 213 -20.97 -2.32 -4.56
CA VAL A 213 -20.22 -2.07 -3.32
C VAL A 213 -19.70 -3.37 -2.68
N LEU A 214 -20.50 -4.44 -2.72
CA LEU A 214 -20.12 -5.73 -2.13
C LEU A 214 -19.22 -6.57 -3.05
N GLY A 215 -19.33 -6.42 -4.37
CA GLY A 215 -18.53 -7.16 -5.34
C GLY A 215 -17.10 -6.64 -5.53
N ALA A 216 -16.81 -5.41 -5.07
CA ALA A 216 -15.48 -4.82 -5.23
C ALA A 216 -14.40 -5.57 -4.42
N VAL A 217 -13.37 -6.05 -5.11
CA VAL A 217 -12.26 -6.79 -4.49
C VAL A 217 -11.21 -5.85 -3.93
N THR A 218 -11.00 -5.85 -2.61
CA THR A 218 -10.03 -4.94 -1.97
C THR A 218 -8.55 -5.27 -2.32
N PRO A 219 -7.82 -4.39 -3.04
CA PRO A 219 -6.43 -4.62 -3.43
C PRO A 219 -5.48 -4.49 -2.24
N ALA A 220 -5.86 -3.75 -1.19
CA ALA A 220 -5.03 -3.54 0.01
C ALA A 220 -4.65 -4.83 0.74
N VAL A 221 -5.46 -5.87 0.62
CA VAL A 221 -5.20 -7.18 1.24
C VAL A 221 -4.56 -8.14 0.25
N VAL A 222 -5.06 -8.13 -0.98
CA VAL A 222 -4.68 -9.08 -2.03
C VAL A 222 -3.27 -8.77 -2.56
N VAL A 223 -2.93 -7.50 -2.77
CA VAL A 223 -1.65 -7.09 -3.37
C VAL A 223 -0.45 -7.50 -2.52
N PRO A 224 -0.35 -7.17 -1.22
CA PRO A 224 0.82 -7.56 -0.42
C PRO A 224 0.98 -9.08 -0.33
N CYS A 225 -0.14 -9.81 -0.25
CA CYS A 225 -0.14 -11.27 -0.22
C CYS A 225 0.41 -11.86 -1.53
N LEU A 226 -0.06 -11.37 -2.67
CA LEU A 226 0.39 -11.84 -3.99
C LEU A 226 1.83 -11.45 -4.31
N LEU A 227 2.27 -10.26 -3.90
CA LEU A 227 3.68 -9.85 -4.02
C LEU A 227 4.58 -10.75 -3.17
N SER A 228 4.20 -11.05 -1.92
CA SER A 228 4.94 -11.99 -1.07
C SER A 228 5.02 -13.41 -1.65
N LEU A 229 3.94 -13.89 -2.29
CA LEU A 229 3.94 -15.17 -3.00
C LEU A 229 4.83 -15.14 -4.25
N SER A 230 4.82 -14.03 -4.98
CA SER A 230 5.67 -13.79 -6.16
C SER A 230 7.15 -13.79 -5.79
N GLU A 231 7.53 -13.10 -4.70
CA GLU A 231 8.89 -13.09 -4.16
C GLU A 231 9.39 -14.49 -3.76
N ARG A 232 8.47 -15.37 -3.34
CA ARG A 232 8.76 -16.78 -3.02
C ARG A 232 8.75 -17.70 -4.25
N GLY A 233 8.51 -17.16 -5.46
CA GLY A 233 8.52 -17.89 -6.72
C GLY A 233 7.20 -18.62 -7.06
N TYR A 234 6.12 -18.42 -6.30
CA TYR A 234 4.86 -19.12 -6.57
C TYR A 234 4.07 -18.47 -7.70
N GLY A 235 3.77 -19.23 -8.76
CA GLY A 235 2.87 -18.81 -9.83
C GLY A 235 3.43 -17.72 -10.77
N VAL A 236 4.70 -17.35 -10.62
CA VAL A 236 5.40 -16.32 -11.41
C VAL A 236 5.50 -16.72 -12.88
N ASP A 237 5.87 -17.97 -13.18
CA ASP A 237 5.99 -18.48 -14.57
C ASP A 237 4.68 -18.43 -15.37
N LYS A 238 3.55 -18.50 -14.65
CA LYS A 238 2.20 -18.43 -15.23
C LYS A 238 1.63 -17.00 -15.18
N GLY A 239 2.32 -16.06 -14.53
CA GLY A 239 1.86 -14.69 -14.34
C GLY A 239 0.62 -14.57 -13.46
N ILE A 240 0.36 -15.53 -12.56
CA ILE A 240 -0.86 -15.54 -11.73
C ILE A 240 -0.90 -14.34 -10.78
N PRO A 241 0.18 -13.97 -10.04
CA PRO A 241 0.16 -12.77 -9.20
C PRO A 241 -0.16 -11.51 -10.01
N THR A 242 0.50 -11.31 -11.15
CA THR A 242 0.28 -10.19 -12.07
C THR A 242 -1.16 -10.17 -12.59
N LEU A 243 -1.70 -11.33 -12.97
CA LEU A 243 -3.07 -11.48 -13.47
C LEU A 243 -4.09 -11.03 -12.42
N VAL A 244 -3.96 -11.51 -11.17
CA VAL A 244 -4.92 -11.22 -10.11
C VAL A 244 -4.81 -9.77 -9.63
N ILE A 245 -3.58 -9.24 -9.47
CA ILE A 245 -3.38 -7.82 -9.11
C ILE A 245 -3.98 -6.90 -10.20
N ALA A 246 -3.76 -7.20 -11.47
CA ALA A 246 -4.32 -6.40 -12.55
C ALA A 246 -5.85 -6.54 -12.63
N ALA A 247 -6.37 -7.75 -12.42
CA ALA A 247 -7.82 -7.99 -12.44
C ALA A 247 -8.53 -7.28 -11.29
N SER A 248 -7.98 -7.29 -10.06
CA SER A 248 -8.56 -6.57 -8.93
C SER A 248 -8.59 -5.05 -9.16
N SER A 249 -7.54 -4.48 -9.77
CA SER A 249 -7.53 -3.05 -10.07
C SER A 249 -8.55 -2.67 -11.14
N VAL A 250 -8.77 -3.51 -12.16
CA VAL A 250 -9.82 -3.28 -13.16
C VAL A 250 -11.20 -3.47 -12.54
N ASP A 251 -11.37 -4.48 -11.68
CA ASP A 251 -12.60 -4.73 -10.92
C ASP A 251 -13.02 -3.50 -10.09
N ASP A 252 -12.10 -2.91 -9.33
CA ASP A 252 -12.35 -1.68 -8.55
C ASP A 252 -12.84 -0.52 -9.43
N VAL A 253 -12.23 -0.32 -10.60
CA VAL A 253 -12.66 0.73 -11.55
C VAL A 253 -14.08 0.47 -12.04
N LEU A 254 -14.43 -0.78 -12.34
CA LEU A 254 -15.78 -1.14 -12.78
C LEU A 254 -16.80 -1.00 -11.67
N ALA A 255 -16.46 -1.41 -10.44
CA ALA A 255 -17.34 -1.30 -9.30
C ALA A 255 -17.64 0.17 -8.96
N ILE A 256 -16.60 1.02 -8.92
CA ILE A 256 -16.76 2.45 -8.64
C ILE A 256 -17.53 3.15 -9.77
N SER A 257 -17.21 2.89 -11.05
CA SER A 257 -17.95 3.49 -12.16
C SER A 257 -19.39 2.99 -12.24
N GLY A 258 -19.64 1.70 -12.02
CA GLY A 258 -20.98 1.12 -11.98
C GLY A 258 -21.82 1.70 -10.86
N PHE A 259 -21.25 1.80 -9.66
CA PHE A 259 -21.88 2.47 -8.52
C PHE A 259 -22.20 3.94 -8.83
N GLY A 260 -21.24 4.70 -9.37
CA GLY A 260 -21.41 6.13 -9.69
C GLY A 260 -22.51 6.37 -10.73
N VAL A 261 -22.57 5.56 -11.80
CA VAL A 261 -23.63 5.65 -12.81
C VAL A 261 -25.00 5.38 -12.17
N LEU A 262 -25.14 4.33 -11.36
CA LEU A 262 -26.41 4.01 -10.70
C LEU A 262 -26.82 5.08 -9.68
N LEU A 263 -25.87 5.64 -8.94
CA LEU A 263 -26.10 6.72 -7.99
C LEU A 263 -26.66 7.95 -8.73
N GLY A 264 -26.06 8.34 -9.86
CA GLY A 264 -26.58 9.40 -10.71
C GLY A 264 -28.01 9.12 -11.18
N LEU A 265 -28.29 7.89 -11.63
CA LEU A 265 -29.64 7.49 -12.06
C LEU A 265 -30.68 7.58 -10.93
N VAL A 266 -30.31 7.29 -9.68
CA VAL A 266 -31.23 7.40 -8.52
C VAL A 266 -31.60 8.85 -8.24
N PHE A 267 -30.61 9.75 -8.26
CA PHE A 267 -30.78 11.14 -7.81
C PHE A 267 -31.20 12.10 -8.92
N SER A 268 -31.18 11.66 -10.17
CA SER A 268 -31.49 12.53 -11.31
C SER A 268 -32.96 12.49 -11.74
N LYS A 269 -33.60 13.65 -11.71
CA LYS A 269 -34.95 13.87 -12.27
C LYS A 269 -34.87 14.32 -13.73
N GLY A 270 -35.33 13.47 -14.65
CA GLY A 270 -36.09 13.91 -15.83
C GLY A 270 -35.39 13.94 -17.19
N ASP A 271 -34.25 14.63 -17.38
CA ASP A 271 -33.79 14.97 -18.75
C ASP A 271 -32.29 14.74 -19.06
N SER A 272 -31.46 14.38 -18.07
CA SER A 272 -30.00 14.22 -18.23
C SER A 272 -29.50 12.79 -18.05
N MET A 273 -30.39 11.80 -18.14
CA MET A 273 -30.11 10.39 -17.84
C MET A 273 -29.04 9.78 -18.76
N THR A 274 -29.03 10.17 -20.04
CA THR A 274 -28.00 9.76 -21.01
C THR A 274 -26.64 10.38 -20.73
N TRP A 275 -26.61 11.62 -20.25
CA TRP A 275 -25.37 12.32 -19.93
C TRP A 275 -24.64 11.65 -18.77
N GLN A 276 -25.36 11.22 -17.74
CA GLN A 276 -24.78 10.57 -16.57
C GLN A 276 -24.26 9.16 -16.85
N PHE A 277 -24.94 8.43 -17.75
CA PHE A 277 -24.43 7.14 -18.21
C PHE A 277 -23.09 7.30 -18.96
N ILE A 278 -22.91 8.39 -19.69
CA ILE A 278 -21.68 8.69 -20.44
C ILE A 278 -20.58 9.25 -19.52
N GLN A 279 -20.92 9.92 -18.42
CA GLN A 279 -19.94 10.47 -17.47
C GLN A 279 -19.04 9.39 -16.86
N GLY A 280 -19.59 8.24 -16.44
CA GLY A 280 -18.79 7.15 -15.85
C GLY A 280 -17.62 6.70 -16.74
N PRO A 281 -17.86 6.25 -17.99
CA PRO A 281 -16.79 5.89 -18.92
C PRO A 281 -15.82 7.04 -19.24
N ILE A 282 -16.30 8.29 -19.31
CA ILE A 282 -15.45 9.46 -19.56
C ILE A 282 -14.48 9.69 -18.40
N GLU A 283 -14.92 9.58 -17.15
CA GLU A 283 -14.06 9.71 -15.97
C GLU A 283 -12.95 8.67 -15.96
N VAL A 284 -13.28 7.41 -16.29
CA VAL A 284 -12.28 6.33 -16.44
C VAL A 284 -11.28 6.67 -17.55
N ALA A 285 -11.76 7.13 -18.70
CA ALA A 285 -10.90 7.49 -19.83
C ALA A 285 -9.95 8.66 -19.48
N MET A 286 -10.45 9.69 -18.78
CA MET A 286 -9.64 10.81 -18.29
C MET A 286 -8.60 10.34 -17.27
N GLY A 287 -8.96 9.44 -16.35
CA GLY A 287 -8.05 8.84 -15.39
C GLY A 287 -6.92 8.06 -16.06
N ILE A 288 -7.24 7.23 -17.06
CA ILE A 288 -6.26 6.47 -17.84
C ILE A 288 -5.34 7.44 -18.61
N ALA A 289 -5.90 8.47 -19.25
CA ALA A 289 -5.11 9.45 -19.98
C ALA A 289 -4.15 10.21 -19.06
N PHE A 290 -4.63 10.71 -17.93
CA PHE A 290 -3.80 11.41 -16.94
C PHE A 290 -2.70 10.51 -16.37
N GLY A 291 -3.05 9.27 -15.97
CA GLY A 291 -2.09 8.29 -15.49
C GLY A 291 -1.02 7.93 -16.53
N GLY A 292 -1.41 7.79 -17.80
CA GLY A 292 -0.49 7.57 -18.92
C GLY A 292 0.46 8.75 -19.14
N ILE A 293 -0.04 9.99 -19.08
CA ILE A 293 0.78 11.19 -19.21
C ILE A 293 1.77 11.29 -18.04
N MET A 294 1.31 11.15 -16.80
CA MET A 294 2.19 11.24 -15.64
C MET A 294 3.21 10.09 -15.58
N GLY A 295 2.82 8.87 -15.96
CA GLY A 295 3.71 7.71 -16.04
C GLY A 295 4.79 7.85 -17.14
N THR A 296 4.43 8.36 -18.32
CA THR A 296 5.40 8.64 -19.38
C THR A 296 6.35 9.77 -18.99
N LEU A 297 5.84 10.80 -18.30
CA LEU A 297 6.66 11.89 -17.79
C LEU A 297 7.65 11.41 -16.71
N ALA A 298 7.23 10.51 -15.82
CA ALA A 298 8.10 9.85 -14.84
C ALA A 298 9.22 9.03 -15.49
N TRP A 299 8.98 8.48 -16.70
CA TRP A 299 9.98 7.73 -17.46
C TRP A 299 11.01 8.65 -18.14
N VAL A 300 10.58 9.80 -18.66
CA VAL A 300 11.40 10.73 -19.48
C VAL A 300 12.24 11.69 -18.65
N LEU A 301 11.70 12.28 -17.57
CA LEU A 301 12.36 13.36 -16.82
C LEU A 301 13.69 12.97 -16.12
N PRO A 302 13.85 11.76 -15.54
CA PRO A 302 15.09 11.40 -14.83
C PRO A 302 16.26 11.27 -15.81
N ASN A 303 17.08 12.32 -15.89
CA ASN A 303 18.25 12.34 -16.77
C ASN A 303 19.23 11.20 -16.39
N ARG A 304 19.86 10.58 -17.39
CA ARG A 304 20.74 9.42 -17.21
C ARG A 304 22.01 9.71 -16.39
N SER A 305 22.26 10.96 -16.03
CA SER A 305 23.46 11.39 -15.29
C SER A 305 23.32 11.38 -13.76
N PHE A 306 22.11 11.24 -13.19
CA PHE A 306 21.93 11.21 -11.73
C PHE A 306 22.18 9.81 -11.16
N GLU A 307 22.81 9.67 -10.00
CA GLU A 307 23.12 8.38 -9.38
C GLU A 307 21.87 7.75 -8.69
N ASP A 308 20.93 8.59 -8.24
CA ASP A 308 19.71 8.21 -7.49
C ASP A 308 18.39 8.25 -8.31
N LYS A 309 18.40 7.68 -9.53
CA LYS A 309 17.24 7.75 -10.45
C LYS A 309 15.99 7.05 -9.93
N ASP A 310 16.16 5.88 -9.32
CA ASP A 310 15.04 5.04 -8.90
C ASP A 310 14.30 5.64 -7.70
N ARG A 311 15.04 6.27 -6.79
CA ARG A 311 14.46 7.04 -5.68
C ARG A 311 13.68 8.25 -6.20
N LEU A 312 14.24 9.00 -7.17
CA LEU A 312 13.56 10.15 -7.76
C LEU A 312 12.26 9.74 -8.47
N ARG A 313 12.29 8.64 -9.24
CA ARG A 313 11.10 8.09 -9.90
C ARG A 313 10.02 7.70 -8.89
N PHE A 314 10.41 7.05 -7.79
CA PHE A 314 9.48 6.66 -6.74
C PHE A 314 8.81 7.89 -6.10
N PHE A 315 9.57 8.92 -5.70
CA PHE A 315 9.01 10.15 -5.15
C PHE A 315 8.13 10.89 -6.16
N TYR A 316 8.52 10.93 -7.42
CA TYR A 316 7.73 11.54 -8.49
C TYR A 316 6.39 10.83 -8.67
N LEU A 317 6.41 9.48 -8.71
CA LEU A 317 5.20 8.68 -8.85
C LEU A 317 4.25 8.90 -7.67
N ILE A 318 4.73 8.81 -6.42
CA ILE A 318 3.93 9.11 -5.23
C ILE A 318 3.37 10.52 -5.28
N GLY A 319 4.20 11.52 -5.58
CA GLY A 319 3.77 12.91 -5.69
C GLY A 319 2.66 13.08 -6.73
N SER A 320 2.82 12.49 -7.91
CA SER A 320 1.83 12.54 -8.98
C SER A 320 0.52 11.84 -8.61
N GLY A 321 0.57 10.70 -7.90
CA GLY A 321 -0.61 9.99 -7.41
C GLY A 321 -1.37 10.78 -6.35
N LEU A 322 -0.66 11.39 -5.39
CA LEU A 322 -1.28 12.24 -4.36
C LEU A 322 -1.94 13.47 -4.97
N VAL A 323 -1.27 14.12 -5.93
CA VAL A 323 -1.85 15.24 -6.69
C VAL A 323 -3.07 14.80 -7.48
N ALA A 324 -3.07 13.59 -8.04
CA ALA A 324 -4.24 13.06 -8.76
C ALA A 324 -5.44 12.92 -7.82
N VAL A 325 -5.26 12.28 -6.66
CA VAL A 325 -6.35 12.00 -5.72
C VAL A 325 -6.89 13.29 -5.10
N PHE A 326 -6.05 14.10 -4.46
CA PHE A 326 -6.50 15.36 -3.85
C PHE A 326 -6.87 16.44 -4.88
N GLY A 327 -6.27 16.39 -6.06
CA GLY A 327 -6.62 17.28 -7.17
C GLY A 327 -7.97 16.94 -7.79
N SER A 328 -8.34 15.65 -7.84
CA SER A 328 -9.62 15.19 -8.40
C SER A 328 -10.81 15.71 -7.60
N GLU A 329 -10.73 15.76 -6.27
CA GLU A 329 -11.79 16.30 -5.40
C GLU A 329 -12.06 17.79 -5.70
N LYS A 330 -10.99 18.56 -5.91
CA LYS A 330 -11.10 19.98 -6.26
C LYS A 330 -11.59 20.19 -7.69
N MET A 331 -11.13 19.36 -8.63
CA MET A 331 -11.56 19.43 -10.03
C MET A 331 -13.02 19.04 -10.21
N ALA A 332 -13.51 18.02 -9.49
CA ALA A 332 -14.92 17.62 -9.49
C ALA A 332 -15.81 18.74 -8.97
N PHE A 333 -15.41 19.41 -7.88
CA PHE A 333 -16.11 20.58 -7.36
C PHE A 333 -16.13 21.76 -8.35
N ILE A 334 -14.99 22.05 -8.99
CA ILE A 334 -14.89 23.08 -10.03
C ILE A 334 -15.78 22.73 -11.22
N LEU A 335 -15.76 21.48 -11.70
CA LEU A 335 -16.58 21.02 -12.82
C LEU A 335 -18.07 21.11 -12.49
N ALA A 336 -18.50 20.71 -11.29
CA ALA A 336 -19.89 20.83 -10.83
C ALA A 336 -20.35 22.30 -10.82
N VAL A 337 -19.53 23.20 -10.28
CA VAL A 337 -19.83 24.64 -10.22
C VAL A 337 -19.81 25.30 -11.61
N THR A 338 -18.89 24.90 -12.49
CA THR A 338 -18.71 25.55 -13.80
C THR A 338 -19.70 25.04 -14.86
N LEU A 339 -20.11 23.77 -14.76
CA LEU A 339 -21.05 23.15 -15.71
C LEU A 339 -22.51 23.16 -15.23
N GLY A 340 -22.79 23.69 -14.04
CA GLY A 340 -24.16 23.75 -13.48
C GLY A 340 -24.80 22.37 -13.26
N CYS A 341 -23.98 21.32 -13.14
CA CYS A 341 -24.45 19.98 -12.87
C CYS A 341 -24.59 19.82 -11.34
N PRO A 342 -25.75 19.39 -10.81
CA PRO A 342 -25.87 19.15 -9.39
C PRO A 342 -24.88 18.06 -8.97
N ALA A 343 -24.06 18.38 -7.97
CA ALA A 343 -23.22 17.43 -7.25
C ALA A 343 -24.07 16.39 -6.51
#